data_AF-A0A821J389-F1
#
_entry.id   AF-A0A821J389-F1
#
_cell.length_a   1.000
_cell.length_b   1.000
_cell.length_c   1.000
_cell.angle_alpha   90.00
_cell.angle_beta   90.00
_cell.angle_gamma   90.00
#
_symmetry.space_group_name_H-M   'P 1'
#
loop_
_entity.id
_entity.type
_entity.pdbx_description
1 polymer ?
#
loop_
_entity_poly.entity_id
_entity_poly.type
_entity_poly.pdbx_seq_one_letter_code
_entity_poly.pdbx_strand_id
1 'polypeptide(L)' 'AKEGIVFATGDGEKDDTNQLYYPWGLSIDQHDYLYVADHSSHRIQRFPLKKD' A
#
# COMPACT_ATOMS: atom_id res chain seq x y z
N ALA A 1 21.18 5.54 -10.85
CA ALA A 1 19.72 5.36 -10.73
C ALA A 1 19.26 6.06 -9.45
N LYS A 2 18.02 6.55 -9.38
CA LYS A 2 17.44 6.96 -8.09
C LYS A 2 16.97 5.69 -7.38
N GLU A 3 17.26 5.60 -6.09
CA GLU A 3 16.77 4.52 -5.24
C GLU A 3 15.24 4.62 -5.10
N GLY A 4 14.58 3.48 -5.00
CA GLY A 4 13.12 3.39 -4.84
C GLY A 4 12.77 2.30 -3.84
N ILE A 5 11.62 2.43 -3.20
CA ILE A 5 11.13 1.45 -2.24
C ILE A 5 10.21 0.48 -2.97
N VAL A 6 10.54 -0.81 -2.93
CA VAL A 6 9.69 -1.87 -3.45
C VAL A 6 8.83 -2.39 -2.29
N PHE A 7 7.53 -2.17 -2.38
CA PHE A 7 6.54 -2.81 -1.51
C PHE A 7 5.88 -3.95 -2.28
N ALA A 8 6.06 -5.18 -1.82
CA ALA A 8 5.33 -6.34 -2.33
C ALA A 8 4.18 -6.63 -1.38
N THR A 9 2.97 -6.61 -1.90
CA THR A 9 1.75 -7.06 -1.22
C THR A 9 1.44 -8.43 -1.81
N GLY A 10 1.56 -9.49 -1.01
CA GLY A 10 1.77 -10.88 -1.44
C GLY A 10 0.75 -11.56 -2.37
N ASP A 11 0.49 -12.85 -2.10
CA ASP A 11 0.38 -13.89 -3.13
C ASP A 11 -1.00 -14.56 -3.26
N GLY A 12 -2.08 -13.99 -2.70
CA GLY A 12 -3.42 -14.30 -3.23
C GLY A 12 -4.63 -14.46 -2.30
N GLU A 13 -4.72 -13.81 -1.15
CA GLU A 13 -6.00 -13.73 -0.42
C GLU A 13 -6.43 -12.28 -0.12
N LYS A 14 -7.63 -11.90 -0.56
CA LYS A 14 -8.17 -10.53 -0.49
C LYS A 14 -8.28 -9.93 0.93
N ASP A 15 -8.37 -10.79 1.94
CA ASP A 15 -8.75 -10.41 3.31
C ASP A 15 -7.58 -10.36 4.29
N ASP A 16 -6.35 -10.60 3.84
CA ASP A 16 -5.20 -10.36 4.70
C ASP A 16 -4.85 -8.86 4.75
N THR A 17 -4.52 -8.40 5.95
CA THR A 17 -4.30 -7.00 6.34
C THR A 17 -3.15 -6.31 5.62
N ASN A 18 -2.31 -7.08 4.91
CA ASN A 18 -1.16 -6.57 4.14
C ASN A 18 -1.26 -6.87 2.64
N GLN A 19 -2.43 -7.29 2.14
CA GLN A 19 -2.68 -7.59 0.73
C GLN A 19 -3.43 -6.46 0.04
N LEU A 20 -3.20 -6.25 -1.25
CA LEU A 20 -4.01 -5.33 -2.07
C LEU A 20 -4.87 -6.12 -3.04
N TYR A 21 -6.12 -5.70 -3.22
CA TYR A 21 -7.07 -6.31 -4.12
C TYR A 21 -7.69 -5.26 -5.07
N TYR A 22 -7.04 -5.12 -6.22
CA TYR A 22 -7.41 -4.15 -7.28
C TYR A 22 -7.31 -2.67 -6.83
N PRO A 23 -6.12 -2.19 -6.43
CA PRO A 23 -5.93 -0.81 -5.98
C PRO A 23 -6.06 0.20 -7.13
N TRP A 24 -6.67 1.36 -6.86
CA TRP A 24 -6.94 2.39 -7.87
C TRP A 24 -6.23 3.72 -7.62
N GLY A 25 -5.98 4.07 -6.36
CA GLY A 25 -5.45 5.38 -6.00
C GLY A 25 -4.33 5.28 -4.97
N LEU A 26 -3.34 6.16 -5.10
CA LEU A 26 -2.20 6.29 -4.20
C LEU A 26 -2.02 7.76 -3.78
N SER A 27 -1.71 7.99 -2.51
CA SER A 27 -1.30 9.30 -2.00
C SER A 27 -0.27 9.13 -0.90
N ILE A 28 0.63 10.10 -0.77
CA ILE A 28 1.63 10.15 0.31
C ILE A 28 1.33 11.38 1.16
N ASP A 29 1.38 11.25 2.49
CA ASP A 29 1.28 12.39 3.39
C ASP A 29 2.65 12.95 3.81
N GLN A 30 2.65 14.09 4.51
CA GLN A 30 3.84 14.76 5.00
C GLN A 30 4.63 13.97 6.07
N HIS A 31 4.09 12.86 6.57
CA HIS A 31 4.73 11.99 7.56
C HIS A 31 5.28 10.70 6.92
N ASP A 32 5.41 10.66 5.59
CA ASP A 32 5.90 9.51 4.84
C ASP A 32 5.04 8.25 4.99
N TYR A 33 3.72 8.41 5.11
CA TYR A 33 2.78 7.31 4.95
C TYR A 33 2.20 7.26 3.54
N LEU A 34 2.24 6.07 2.93
CA LEU A 34 1.53 5.74 1.70
C LEU A 34 0.12 5.28 2.02
N TYR A 35 -0.87 5.90 1.40
CA TYR A 35 -2.27 5.50 1.44
C TYR A 35 -2.67 4.88 0.11
N VAL A 36 -3.32 3.73 0.17
CA VAL A 36 -3.78 2.99 -1.00
C VAL A 36 -5.30 2.82 -0.93
N ALA A 37 -6.00 3.29 -1.96
CA ALA A 37 -7.42 3.00 -2.15
C ALA A 37 -7.57 1.60 -2.77
N ASP A 38 -7.88 0.63 -1.92
CA ASP A 38 -7.98 -0.78 -2.25
C ASP A 38 -9.42 -1.12 -2.66
N HIS A 39 -9.73 -0.89 -3.94
CA HIS A 39 -11.10 -0.76 -4.44
C HIS A 39 -11.95 -2.01 -4.20
N SER A 40 -11.47 -3.19 -4.57
CA SER A 40 -12.26 -4.42 -4.45
C SER A 40 -12.27 -4.98 -3.02
N SER A 41 -11.38 -4.49 -2.15
CA SER A 41 -11.43 -4.73 -0.70
C SER A 41 -12.33 -3.73 0.04
N HIS A 42 -12.84 -2.70 -0.62
CA HIS A 42 -13.63 -1.62 -0.02
C HIS A 42 -12.94 -0.95 1.20
N ARG A 43 -11.62 -0.77 1.15
CA ARG A 43 -10.83 -0.19 2.25
C ARG A 43 -9.79 0.80 1.77
N ILE A 44 -9.30 1.61 2.71
CA ILE A 44 -8.06 2.38 2.56
C ILE A 44 -7.00 1.74 3.46
N GLN A 45 -5.83 1.44 2.90
CA GLN A 45 -4.69 0.90 3.66
C GLN A 45 -3.58 1.92 3.77
N ARG A 46 -2.82 1.88 4.87
CA ARG A 46 -1.74 2.82 5.17
C ARG A 46 -0.45 2.07 5.47
N PHE A 47 0.64 2.46 4.80
CA PHE A 47 1.97 1.84 4.95
C PHE A 47 3.04 2.89 5.28
N PRO A 48 3.94 2.65 6.24
CA PRO A 48 5.09 3.52 6.46
C PRO A 48 6.11 3.36 5.33
N LEU A 49 6.60 4.47 4.77
CA LEU A 49 7.67 4.45 3.75
C LEU A 49 9.07 4.43 4.39
N LYS A 50 9.19 4.78 5.66
CA LYS A 50 10.43 4.62 6.40
C LYS A 50 10.44 3.25 7.07
N LYS A 51 11.55 2.52 6.90
CA LYS A 51 11.91 1.43 7.81
C LYS A 51 12.56 2.09 9.01
N ASP A 52 12.05 1.82 10.22
CA ASP A 52 12.78 2.09 11.45
C ASP A 52 14.11 1.30 11.47
#